data_AF-A0A9D7G077-F1
#
_entry.id   AF-A0A9D7G077-F1
#
_cell.length_a   1.000
_cell.length_b   1.000
_cell.length_c   1.000
_cell.angle_alpha   90.00
_cell.angle_beta   90.00
_cell.angle_gamma   90.00
#
_symmetry.space_group_name_H-M   'P 1'
#
loop_
_entity.id
_entity.type
_entity.pdbx_description
1 polymer ?
#
loop_
_entity_poly.entity_id
_entity_poly.type
_entity_poly.pdbx_seq_one_letter_code
_entity_poly.pdbx_strand_id
1 'polypeptide(L)'
;MALLPEPRLRHLDDQTGLTVFQYDKMAPGRQFCDVVLAKARFELTPEGISRSARPAELCLADTHRNADDPLGSSLAQAGDLIVGKPGADIYVSGLARRAQPARYWAVSVTLGPQAQPLAHYECAATGPRHWRHSLLSGWQLSETEPTQAVPIEYELSYGGSKPDSKKPADEWQRFEPNPSGTGFSFDHYPRDQTPAAPQWESASVFASLKSKELVGLGPVARFWTSRKQFIGTYDEAWQREQLKDGVIADYPADFDLRFFQCATPSCKPPHRSRATRRCTSKGCCRQPPRSVPGYRAWRCWLRWVQRERRAISKCACRSIPCTSIWKKTSSSWSGG
;
A
#
# COMPACT_ATOMS: atom_id res chain seq x y z
N MET A 1 0.21 -21.59 31.35
CA MET A 1 1.39 -22.00 30.55
C MET A 1 1.06 -23.37 29.97
N ALA A 2 0.93 -23.60 28.66
CA ALA A 2 1.20 -22.79 27.48
C ALA A 2 -0.07 -22.74 26.59
N LEU A 3 -0.52 -21.54 26.21
CA LEU A 3 -1.74 -21.37 25.40
C LEU A 3 -1.46 -21.48 23.90
N LEU A 4 -0.24 -21.26 23.43
CA LEU A 4 0.09 -21.32 22.01
C LEU A 4 0.75 -22.66 21.68
N PRO A 5 0.34 -23.34 20.59
CA PRO A 5 1.02 -24.55 20.15
C PRO A 5 2.44 -24.23 19.67
N GLU A 6 3.35 -25.18 19.81
CA GLU A 6 4.70 -25.08 19.27
C GLU A 6 4.67 -24.89 17.74
N PRO A 7 5.55 -24.03 17.18
CA PRO A 7 5.70 -23.88 15.74
C PRO A 7 6.00 -25.23 15.08
N ARG A 8 5.33 -25.52 13.96
CA ARG A 8 5.54 -26.75 13.19
C ARG A 8 6.72 -26.60 12.23
N LEU A 9 7.00 -25.38 11.78
CA LEU A 9 8.15 -25.10 10.92
C LEU A 9 9.39 -24.88 11.77
N ARG A 10 10.24 -25.90 11.87
CA ARG A 10 11.46 -25.85 12.71
C ARG A 10 12.71 -25.38 11.98
N HIS A 11 12.76 -25.56 10.67
CA HIS A 11 13.92 -25.25 9.86
C HIS A 11 13.48 -24.56 8.58
N LEU A 12 14.07 -23.40 8.31
CA LEU A 12 13.87 -22.63 7.10
C LEU A 12 15.24 -22.37 6.46
N ASP A 13 15.51 -23.05 5.35
CA ASP A 13 16.68 -22.79 4.51
C ASP A 13 16.29 -21.76 3.43
N ASP A 14 16.68 -20.51 3.62
CA ASP A 14 16.38 -19.43 2.68
C ASP A 14 17.45 -19.35 1.57
N GLN A 15 17.05 -19.75 0.35
CA GLN A 15 17.86 -19.64 -0.87
C GLN A 15 17.36 -18.54 -1.82
N THR A 16 16.41 -17.71 -1.38
CA THR A 16 15.79 -16.67 -2.23
C THR A 16 16.64 -15.41 -2.33
N GLY A 17 17.52 -15.21 -1.35
CA GLY A 17 18.28 -13.98 -1.12
C GLY A 17 17.41 -12.79 -0.72
N LEU A 18 16.12 -13.00 -0.46
CA LEU A 18 15.20 -11.94 -0.01
C LEU A 18 15.36 -11.70 1.48
N THR A 19 14.78 -10.62 1.99
CA THR A 19 14.61 -10.50 3.44
C THR A 19 13.54 -11.48 3.87
N VAL A 20 13.89 -12.48 4.68
CA VAL A 20 12.96 -13.50 5.17
C VAL A 20 12.75 -13.40 6.67
N PHE A 21 11.51 -13.59 7.11
CA PHE A 21 11.14 -13.61 8.52
C PHE A 21 10.07 -14.67 8.78
N GLN A 22 10.30 -15.50 9.80
CA GLN A 22 9.36 -16.52 10.24
C GLN A 22 8.72 -16.09 11.56
N TYR A 23 7.41 -16.29 11.68
CA TYR A 23 6.66 -16.03 12.91
C TYR A 23 5.35 -16.83 12.90
N ASP A 24 4.75 -16.98 14.07
CA ASP A 24 3.47 -17.67 14.20
C ASP A 24 2.32 -16.67 14.29
N LYS A 25 1.20 -17.03 13.66
CA LYS A 25 -0.01 -16.22 13.74
C LYS A 25 -1.25 -17.10 13.74
N MET A 26 -2.23 -16.72 14.56
CA MET A 26 -3.56 -17.32 14.52
C MET A 26 -4.36 -16.75 13.35
N ALA A 27 -5.00 -17.63 12.59
CA ALA A 27 -6.02 -17.36 11.58
C ALA A 27 -7.41 -17.70 12.14
N PRO A 28 -8.50 -17.25 11.47
CA PRO A 28 -9.87 -17.62 11.86
C PRO A 28 -10.06 -19.13 12.02
N GLY A 29 -10.87 -19.53 13.01
CA GLY A 29 -11.06 -20.93 13.38
C GLY A 29 -10.00 -21.46 14.35
N ARG A 30 -9.36 -20.58 15.14
CA ARG A 30 -8.23 -20.89 16.03
C ARG A 30 -7.10 -21.66 15.33
N GLN A 31 -6.86 -21.34 14.06
CA GLN A 31 -5.85 -22.02 13.26
C GLN A 31 -4.49 -21.36 13.43
N PHE A 32 -3.58 -22.01 14.16
CA PHE A 32 -2.21 -21.55 14.30
C PHE A 32 -1.40 -21.88 13.05
N CYS A 33 -0.86 -20.84 12.41
CA CYS A 33 -0.08 -20.93 11.18
C CYS A 33 1.36 -20.50 11.45
N ASP A 34 2.32 -21.32 11.02
CA ASP A 34 3.69 -20.86 10.76
C ASP A 34 3.66 -19.98 9.50
N VAL A 35 4.06 -18.72 9.63
CA VAL A 35 4.06 -17.76 8.53
C VAL A 35 5.50 -17.45 8.15
N VAL A 36 5.82 -17.72 6.87
CA VAL A 36 7.07 -17.27 6.26
C VAL A 36 6.77 -16.04 5.42
N LEU A 37 7.41 -14.94 5.78
CA LEU A 37 7.40 -13.71 5.03
C LEU A 37 8.67 -13.60 4.23
N ALA A 38 8.55 -13.30 2.93
CA ALA A 38 9.65 -12.90 2.07
C ALA A 38 9.40 -11.50 1.52
N LYS A 39 10.41 -10.62 1.63
CA LYS A 39 10.32 -9.22 1.22
C LYS A 39 11.48 -8.84 0.32
N ALA A 40 11.14 -8.20 -0.78
CA ALA A 40 12.10 -7.72 -1.77
C ALA A 40 11.98 -6.20 -1.91
N ARG A 41 13.09 -5.58 -2.29
CA ARG A 41 13.16 -4.16 -2.62
C ARG A 41 13.61 -4.02 -4.06
N PHE A 42 12.90 -3.18 -4.79
CA PHE A 42 13.20 -2.86 -6.17
C PHE A 42 13.38 -1.36 -6.35
N GLU A 43 14.18 -0.99 -7.33
CA GLU A 43 14.36 0.36 -7.81
C GLU A 43 13.63 0.49 -9.15
N LEU A 44 12.86 1.57 -9.29
CA LEU A 44 12.26 1.93 -10.57
C LEU A 44 13.22 2.87 -11.30
N THR A 45 13.74 2.40 -12.42
CA THR A 45 14.64 3.12 -13.33
C THR A 45 13.92 3.41 -14.65
N PRO A 46 14.43 4.32 -15.50
CA PRO A 46 13.86 4.54 -16.84
C PRO A 46 13.80 3.27 -17.71
N GLU A 47 14.68 2.30 -17.46
CA GLU A 47 14.77 1.02 -18.16
C GLU A 47 13.82 -0.04 -17.59
N GLY A 48 13.20 0.20 -16.43
CA GLY A 48 12.23 -0.69 -15.81
C GLY A 48 12.43 -0.88 -14.30
N ILE A 49 12.07 -2.06 -13.81
CA ILE A 49 12.20 -2.43 -12.39
C ILE A 49 13.43 -3.30 -12.22
N SER A 50 14.38 -2.86 -11.39
CA SER A 50 15.59 -3.62 -11.06
C SER A 50 15.62 -3.97 -9.58
N ARG A 51 16.25 -5.10 -9.23
CA ARG A 51 16.40 -5.49 -7.82
C ARG A 51 17.40 -4.55 -7.13
N SER A 52 17.02 -3.98 -5.99
CA SER A 52 17.92 -3.13 -5.22
C SER A 52 19.00 -3.98 -4.57
N ALA A 53 20.23 -3.44 -4.51
CA ALA A 53 21.31 -4.03 -3.73
C ALA A 53 21.07 -3.91 -2.21
N ARG A 54 20.22 -2.97 -1.78
CA ARG A 54 19.85 -2.83 -0.38
C ARG A 54 18.75 -3.83 -0.03
N PRO A 55 18.87 -4.56 1.10
CA PRO A 55 17.82 -5.47 1.54
C PRO A 55 16.51 -4.70 1.82
N ALA A 56 15.39 -5.42 1.73
CA ALA A 56 14.11 -4.86 2.14
C ALA A 56 14.02 -4.80 3.67
N GLU A 57 13.57 -3.68 4.21
CA GLU A 57 13.33 -3.54 5.65
C GLU A 57 11.94 -4.09 6.00
N LEU A 58 11.87 -4.86 7.09
CA LEU A 58 10.63 -5.40 7.63
C LEU A 58 9.92 -4.36 8.51
N CYS A 59 8.61 -4.31 8.41
CA CYS A 59 7.74 -3.48 9.24
C CYS A 59 7.00 -4.37 10.23
N LEU A 60 7.46 -4.47 11.46
CA LEU A 60 6.86 -5.44 12.39
C LEU A 60 5.45 -5.02 12.84
N ALA A 61 5.18 -3.71 12.85
CA ALA A 61 3.89 -3.13 13.19
C ALA A 61 3.55 -1.97 12.23
N ASP A 62 2.28 -1.59 12.19
CA ASP A 62 1.86 -0.38 11.46
C ASP A 62 2.56 0.84 12.10
N THR A 63 3.13 1.74 11.29
CA THR A 63 3.67 3.02 11.76
C THR A 63 2.79 4.16 11.28
N HIS A 64 2.44 5.05 12.20
CA HIS A 64 1.65 6.24 11.94
C HIS A 64 2.55 7.43 11.63
N ARG A 65 2.06 8.39 10.85
CA ARG A 65 2.80 9.63 10.56
C ARG A 65 2.98 10.49 11.81
N ASN A 66 1.99 10.49 12.68
CA ASN A 66 2.10 11.07 14.01
C ASN A 66 2.02 9.95 15.05
N ALA A 67 3.13 9.71 15.76
CA ALA A 67 3.18 8.69 16.80
C ALA A 67 2.38 9.08 18.05
N ASP A 68 2.22 10.38 18.31
CA ASP A 68 1.49 10.91 19.45
C ASP A 68 -0.03 10.99 19.19
N ASP A 69 -0.45 10.94 17.91
CA ASP A 69 -1.85 10.85 17.50
C ASP A 69 -2.04 9.81 16.36
N PRO A 70 -1.97 8.51 16.68
CA PRO A 70 -2.13 7.47 15.67
C PRO A 70 -3.58 7.37 15.16
N LEU A 71 -4.58 7.73 15.95
CA LEU A 71 -5.99 7.64 15.56
C LEU A 71 -6.42 8.82 14.67
N GLY A 72 -5.75 9.96 14.78
CA GLY A 72 -5.94 11.14 13.93
C GLY A 72 -4.92 11.27 12.79
N SER A 73 -3.98 10.35 12.64
CA SER A 73 -3.00 10.36 11.53
C SER A 73 -3.04 9.12 10.65
N SER A 74 -2.61 9.29 9.41
CA SER A 74 -2.52 8.21 8.43
C SER A 74 -1.30 7.33 8.65
N LEU A 75 -1.26 6.17 8.00
CA LEU A 75 -0.10 5.28 8.05
C LEU A 75 1.06 5.85 7.23
N ALA A 76 2.25 5.86 7.84
CA ALA A 76 3.51 5.98 7.13
C ALA A 76 3.91 4.65 6.50
N GLN A 77 3.73 3.54 7.23
CA GLN A 77 4.02 2.19 6.75
C GLN A 77 3.04 1.17 7.33
N ALA A 78 2.59 0.23 6.49
CA ALA A 78 1.77 -0.88 6.95
C ALA A 78 2.64 -2.03 7.47
N GLY A 79 2.19 -2.65 8.55
CA GLY A 79 2.83 -3.81 9.17
C GLY A 79 2.79 -5.04 8.28
N ASP A 80 3.90 -5.76 8.30
CA ASP A 80 4.16 -6.95 7.50
C ASP A 80 3.61 -8.22 8.15
N LEU A 81 3.43 -8.23 9.48
CA LEU A 81 3.08 -9.43 10.25
C LEU A 81 1.57 -9.76 10.22
N ILE A 82 1.12 -10.37 9.12
CA ILE A 82 -0.27 -10.76 8.85
C ILE A 82 -0.34 -12.20 8.35
N VAL A 83 -1.48 -12.86 8.54
CA VAL A 83 -1.64 -14.26 8.11
C VAL A 83 -1.61 -14.42 6.59
N GLY A 84 -2.09 -13.41 5.86
CA GLY A 84 -2.15 -13.40 4.42
C GLY A 84 -3.12 -12.34 3.91
N LYS A 85 -3.14 -12.14 2.59
CA LYS A 85 -4.04 -11.22 1.90
C LYS A 85 -4.75 -11.96 0.76
N PRO A 86 -6.04 -11.68 0.50
CA PRO A 86 -6.76 -12.28 -0.62
C PRO A 86 -6.34 -11.69 -1.99
N GLY A 87 -5.60 -10.58 -2.00
CA GLY A 87 -5.08 -9.93 -3.20
C GLY A 87 -3.79 -9.17 -2.92
N ALA A 88 -3.21 -8.58 -3.97
CA ALA A 88 -2.09 -7.66 -3.81
C ALA A 88 -2.61 -6.28 -3.39
N ASP A 89 -1.82 -5.56 -2.60
CA ASP A 89 -2.01 -4.13 -2.35
C ASP A 89 -0.99 -3.34 -3.15
N ILE A 90 -1.44 -2.27 -3.80
CA ILE A 90 -0.57 -1.30 -4.47
C ILE A 90 -0.80 0.02 -3.77
N TYR A 91 0.26 0.58 -3.22
CA TYR A 91 0.26 1.91 -2.63
C TYR A 91 1.60 2.58 -2.89
N VAL A 92 1.62 3.91 -2.78
CA VAL A 92 2.76 4.77 -3.02
C VAL A 92 2.97 5.67 -1.80
N SER A 93 4.24 5.92 -1.48
CA SER A 93 4.66 6.88 -0.47
C SER A 93 5.64 7.88 -1.08
N GLY A 94 5.56 9.16 -0.71
CA GLY A 94 6.49 10.19 -1.17
C GLY A 94 5.77 11.47 -1.60
N LEU A 95 6.26 12.10 -2.65
CA LEU A 95 5.73 13.35 -3.20
C LEU A 95 5.34 13.14 -4.66
N ALA A 96 4.13 13.54 -5.05
CA ALA A 96 3.79 13.69 -6.47
C ALA A 96 4.38 15.00 -6.98
N ARG A 97 5.31 14.93 -7.95
CA ARG A 97 6.07 16.08 -8.43
C ARG A 97 5.78 16.41 -9.89
N ARG A 98 5.86 17.70 -10.20
CA ARG A 98 5.77 18.26 -11.55
C ARG A 98 6.98 19.16 -11.82
N ALA A 99 7.43 19.22 -13.08
CA ALA A 99 8.59 20.03 -13.45
C ALA A 99 8.33 21.55 -13.31
N GLN A 100 7.12 21.99 -13.67
CA GLN A 100 6.68 23.38 -13.55
C GLN A 100 5.52 23.48 -12.56
N PRO A 101 5.45 24.56 -11.75
CA PRO A 101 4.34 24.77 -10.83
C PRO A 101 3.00 24.73 -11.57
N ALA A 102 2.01 24.07 -10.98
CA ALA A 102 0.64 24.06 -11.47
C ALA A 102 -0.33 24.12 -10.30
N ARG A 103 -1.53 24.65 -10.56
CA ARG A 103 -2.62 24.65 -9.57
C ARG A 103 -3.24 23.26 -9.44
N TYR A 104 -3.34 22.51 -10.54
CA TYR A 104 -4.00 21.20 -10.59
C TYR A 104 -3.29 20.30 -11.60
N TRP A 105 -3.19 19.01 -11.32
CA TRP A 105 -2.76 18.02 -12.31
C TRP A 105 -3.29 16.61 -11.99
N ALA A 106 -3.49 15.81 -13.04
CA ALA A 106 -3.83 14.40 -12.90
C ALA A 106 -2.62 13.57 -12.42
N VAL A 107 -2.89 12.57 -11.59
CA VAL A 107 -1.91 11.60 -11.12
C VAL A 107 -2.49 10.20 -11.31
N SER A 108 -1.76 9.34 -12.00
CA SER A 108 -2.16 7.96 -12.27
C SER A 108 -1.08 6.97 -11.86
N VAL A 109 -1.49 5.83 -11.31
CA VAL A 109 -0.64 4.65 -11.10
C VAL A 109 -1.15 3.51 -11.97
N THR A 110 -0.31 3.04 -12.88
CA THR A 110 -0.61 1.93 -13.77
C THR A 110 0.35 0.78 -13.53
N LEU A 111 -0.19 -0.40 -13.26
CA LEU A 111 0.59 -1.64 -13.14
C LEU A 111 0.38 -2.49 -14.39
N GLY A 112 1.47 -2.86 -15.06
CA GLY A 112 1.44 -3.71 -16.26
C GLY A 112 1.65 -2.92 -17.56
N PRO A 113 1.59 -3.60 -18.72
CA PRO A 113 1.76 -2.96 -20.03
C PRO A 113 0.68 -1.90 -20.28
N GLN A 114 1.04 -0.78 -20.93
CA GLN A 114 0.07 0.28 -21.23
C GLN A 114 -1.12 -0.19 -22.08
N ALA A 115 -0.88 -1.13 -23.00
CA ALA A 115 -1.94 -1.66 -23.87
C ALA A 115 -2.97 -2.52 -23.10
N GLN A 116 -2.57 -3.15 -21.99
CA GLN A 116 -3.43 -3.97 -21.13
C GLN A 116 -2.96 -3.87 -19.67
N PRO A 117 -3.37 -2.82 -18.94
CA PRO A 117 -2.98 -2.65 -17.56
C PRO A 117 -3.64 -3.73 -16.67
N LEU A 118 -2.86 -4.27 -15.73
CA LEU A 118 -3.33 -5.18 -14.68
C LEU A 118 -4.10 -4.45 -13.58
N ALA A 119 -3.71 -3.20 -13.33
CA ALA A 119 -4.40 -2.27 -12.44
C ALA A 119 -4.12 -0.85 -12.92
N HIS A 120 -5.09 0.03 -12.75
CA HIS A 120 -4.97 1.44 -13.08
C HIS A 120 -5.81 2.23 -12.08
N TYR A 121 -5.22 3.26 -11.51
CA TYR A 121 -5.89 4.17 -10.59
C TYR A 121 -5.51 5.60 -10.92
N GLU A 122 -6.49 6.49 -10.88
CA GLU A 122 -6.34 7.91 -11.16
C GLU A 122 -6.91 8.76 -10.05
N CYS A 123 -6.26 9.88 -9.79
CA CYS A 123 -6.69 10.94 -8.90
C CYS A 123 -6.15 12.28 -9.38
N ALA A 124 -6.52 13.35 -8.71
CA ALA A 124 -6.04 14.69 -8.97
C ALA A 124 -5.26 15.19 -7.76
N ALA A 125 -4.13 15.84 -8.04
CA ALA A 125 -3.43 16.66 -7.07
C ALA A 125 -3.75 18.14 -7.34
N THR A 126 -3.95 18.90 -6.28
CA THR A 126 -4.10 20.35 -6.32
C THR A 126 -3.13 21.00 -5.36
N GLY A 127 -2.71 22.23 -5.67
CA GLY A 127 -1.85 22.99 -4.78
C GLY A 127 -2.56 23.47 -3.52
N PRO A 128 -1.82 24.16 -2.62
CA PRO A 128 -2.36 24.66 -1.37
C PRO A 128 -3.56 25.59 -1.59
N ARG A 129 -4.55 25.44 -0.71
CA ARG A 129 -5.73 26.31 -0.59
C ARG A 129 -6.38 26.08 0.77
N HIS A 130 -7.22 27.01 1.16
CA HIS A 130 -7.80 27.09 2.50
C HIS A 130 -9.26 27.52 2.42
N TRP A 131 -9.99 27.16 3.45
CA TRP A 131 -11.35 27.63 3.64
C TRP A 131 -11.33 29.01 4.28
N ARG A 132 -12.20 29.90 3.81
CA ARG A 132 -12.41 31.23 4.38
C ARG A 132 -13.90 31.41 4.62
N HIS A 133 -14.26 31.84 5.84
CA HIS A 133 -15.64 32.17 6.13
C HIS A 133 -15.94 33.62 5.74
N SER A 134 -17.03 33.83 5.01
CA SER A 134 -17.60 35.16 4.73
C SER A 134 -19.01 35.26 5.29
N LEU A 135 -19.45 36.46 5.67
CA LEU A 135 -20.81 36.67 6.18
C LEU A 135 -21.89 36.39 5.12
N LEU A 136 -21.58 36.65 3.83
CA LEU A 136 -22.53 36.54 2.73
C LEU A 136 -22.62 35.12 2.14
N SER A 137 -21.54 34.36 2.17
CA SER A 137 -21.47 33.09 1.42
C SER A 137 -20.96 31.92 2.25
N GLY A 138 -20.82 32.10 3.57
CA GLY A 138 -20.32 31.08 4.48
C GLY A 138 -18.88 30.68 4.14
N TRP A 139 -18.54 29.40 4.35
CA TRP A 139 -17.23 28.83 4.06
C TRP A 139 -17.02 28.65 2.56
N GLN A 140 -15.97 29.28 2.02
CA GLN A 140 -15.58 29.20 0.63
C GLN A 140 -14.11 28.78 0.50
N LEU A 141 -13.78 28.09 -0.58
CA LEU A 141 -12.39 27.81 -0.93
C LEU A 141 -11.72 29.08 -1.47
N SER A 142 -10.48 29.30 -1.05
CA SER A 142 -9.59 30.24 -1.69
C SER A 142 -9.24 29.80 -3.12
N GLU A 143 -8.65 30.70 -3.89
CA GLU A 143 -7.91 30.27 -5.07
C GLU A 143 -6.78 29.30 -4.69
N THR A 144 -6.54 28.33 -5.57
CA THR A 144 -5.43 27.40 -5.44
C THR A 144 -4.11 28.04 -5.84
N GLU A 145 -3.12 27.89 -4.98
CA GLU A 145 -1.75 28.31 -5.23
C GLU A 145 -1.04 27.30 -6.14
N PRO A 146 -0.24 27.76 -7.13
CA PRO A 146 0.59 26.86 -7.92
C PRO A 146 1.65 26.18 -7.04
N THR A 147 1.83 24.87 -7.18
CA THR A 147 2.91 24.12 -6.53
C THR A 147 3.57 23.15 -7.50
N GLN A 148 4.80 22.75 -7.20
CA GLN A 148 5.53 21.70 -7.93
C GLN A 148 5.43 20.33 -7.27
N ALA A 149 4.93 20.25 -6.03
CA ALA A 149 4.88 18.99 -5.30
C ALA A 149 3.72 18.95 -4.29
N VAL A 150 3.07 17.80 -4.20
CA VAL A 150 2.07 17.48 -3.16
C VAL A 150 2.46 16.17 -2.46
N PRO A 151 2.59 16.16 -1.13
CA PRO A 151 2.81 14.93 -0.36
C PRO A 151 1.70 13.90 -0.54
N ILE A 152 2.06 12.63 -0.67
CA ILE A 152 1.12 11.51 -0.69
C ILE A 152 0.77 11.15 0.75
N GLU A 153 -0.23 11.86 1.27
CA GLU A 153 -0.67 11.86 2.67
C GLU A 153 -2.19 12.02 2.69
N TYR A 154 -2.87 11.23 3.52
CA TYR A 154 -4.34 11.29 3.58
C TYR A 154 -4.84 12.47 4.41
N GLU A 155 -3.97 13.11 5.19
CA GLU A 155 -4.15 14.40 5.83
C GLU A 155 -4.51 15.49 4.80
N LEU A 156 -4.03 15.32 3.58
CA LEU A 156 -4.30 16.19 2.44
C LEU A 156 -5.49 15.71 1.60
N SER A 157 -6.25 14.72 2.04
CA SER A 157 -7.47 14.25 1.37
C SER A 157 -8.71 14.65 2.17
N TYR A 158 -9.89 14.60 1.53
CA TYR A 158 -11.15 14.89 2.21
C TYR A 158 -11.34 13.99 3.45
N GLY A 159 -11.71 14.58 4.58
CA GLY A 159 -11.99 13.87 5.83
C GLY A 159 -11.72 14.73 7.06
N GLY A 160 -11.27 14.07 8.13
CA GLY A 160 -10.92 14.73 9.39
C GLY A 160 -12.00 14.58 10.46
N SER A 161 -11.94 15.47 11.44
CA SER A 161 -12.87 15.51 12.56
C SER A 161 -13.75 16.76 12.49
N LYS A 162 -14.94 16.69 13.09
CA LYS A 162 -15.84 17.80 13.32
C LYS A 162 -15.61 18.30 14.75
N PRO A 163 -14.96 19.46 14.95
CA PRO A 163 -14.75 20.02 16.27
C PRO A 163 -16.05 20.28 17.00
N ASP A 164 -16.08 19.98 18.29
CA ASP A 164 -17.16 20.34 19.20
C ASP A 164 -16.55 20.98 20.45
N SER A 165 -16.75 22.29 20.59
CA SER A 165 -16.26 23.06 21.75
C SER A 165 -16.79 22.57 23.10
N LYS A 166 -17.86 21.77 23.11
CA LYS A 166 -18.48 21.24 24.33
C LYS A 166 -17.92 19.88 24.74
N LYS A 167 -17.05 19.27 23.92
CA LYS A 167 -16.53 17.92 24.11
C LYS A 167 -15.01 17.88 24.00
N PRO A 168 -14.35 16.93 24.68
CA PRO A 168 -12.93 16.69 24.45
C PRO A 168 -12.69 16.17 23.02
N ALA A 169 -11.47 16.37 22.51
CA ALA A 169 -11.14 16.15 21.09
C ALA A 169 -11.22 14.68 20.63
N ASP A 170 -11.08 13.74 21.55
CA ASP A 170 -11.24 12.30 21.33
C ASP A 170 -12.71 11.89 21.12
N GLU A 171 -13.67 12.70 21.60
CA GLU A 171 -15.11 12.50 21.39
C GLU A 171 -15.65 13.21 20.14
N TRP A 172 -14.81 13.95 19.42
CA TRP A 172 -15.24 14.61 18.18
C TRP A 172 -15.68 13.60 17.13
N GLN A 173 -16.75 13.92 16.40
CA GLN A 173 -17.20 13.08 15.30
C GLN A 173 -16.12 13.07 14.22
N ARG A 174 -15.69 11.87 13.81
CA ARG A 174 -14.69 11.71 12.74
C ARG A 174 -15.33 11.22 11.45
N PHE A 175 -14.80 11.66 10.32
CA PHE A 175 -15.15 11.11 9.03
C PHE A 175 -14.56 9.72 8.90
N GLU A 176 -15.35 8.69 9.17
CA GLU A 176 -14.87 7.31 9.29
C GLU A 176 -14.02 6.79 8.12
N PRO A 177 -14.29 7.16 6.84
CA PRO A 177 -13.44 6.73 5.73
C PRO A 177 -12.02 7.32 5.76
N ASN A 178 -11.83 8.51 6.34
CA ASN A 178 -10.55 9.21 6.46
C ASN A 178 -10.54 10.14 7.70
N PRO A 179 -10.39 9.61 8.92
CA PRO A 179 -10.38 10.41 10.14
C PRO A 179 -9.18 11.36 10.24
N SER A 180 -8.12 11.14 9.47
CA SER A 180 -6.94 12.02 9.43
C SER A 180 -7.03 13.16 8.44
N GLY A 181 -8.02 13.14 7.54
CA GLY A 181 -8.13 14.11 6.46
C GLY A 181 -8.49 15.52 6.89
N THR A 182 -8.83 16.35 5.91
CA THR A 182 -9.32 17.71 6.14
C THR A 182 -10.61 17.99 5.36
N GLY A 183 -11.41 18.94 5.83
CA GLY A 183 -12.61 19.42 5.12
C GLY A 183 -13.93 18.69 5.40
N PHE A 184 -14.02 17.82 6.40
CA PHE A 184 -15.25 17.07 6.72
C PHE A 184 -16.44 17.96 7.16
N SER A 185 -16.25 18.82 8.15
CA SER A 185 -17.30 19.71 8.66
C SER A 185 -16.70 20.96 9.27
N PHE A 186 -17.32 22.10 8.97
CA PHE A 186 -16.97 23.40 9.56
C PHE A 186 -18.01 23.90 10.56
N ASP A 187 -18.92 23.03 11.00
CA ASP A 187 -19.82 23.34 12.10
C ASP A 187 -18.99 23.61 13.35
N HIS A 188 -19.28 24.70 14.06
CA HIS A 188 -18.54 25.15 15.24
C HIS A 188 -17.05 25.49 15.02
N TYR A 189 -16.58 25.55 13.77
CA TYR A 189 -15.26 26.13 13.49
C TYR A 189 -15.26 27.64 13.76
N PRO A 190 -14.21 28.18 14.40
CA PRO A 190 -14.04 29.63 14.51
C PRO A 190 -13.95 30.28 13.12
N ARG A 191 -14.76 31.31 12.89
CA ARG A 191 -14.94 31.93 11.56
C ARG A 191 -13.75 32.77 11.11
N ASP A 192 -12.88 33.14 12.03
CA ASP A 192 -11.62 33.84 11.81
C ASP A 192 -10.47 32.90 11.40
N GLN A 193 -10.65 31.58 11.56
CA GLN A 193 -9.67 30.60 11.15
C GLN A 193 -9.78 30.28 9.65
N THR A 194 -8.64 29.91 9.07
CA THR A 194 -8.52 29.50 7.67
C THR A 194 -7.98 28.08 7.54
N PRO A 195 -8.78 27.05 7.85
CA PRO A 195 -8.31 25.67 7.82
C PRO A 195 -7.92 25.25 6.40
N ALA A 196 -6.88 24.43 6.29
CA ALA A 196 -6.41 23.91 5.01
C ALA A 196 -7.49 23.05 4.32
N ALA A 197 -7.60 23.16 3.00
CA ALA A 197 -8.50 22.33 2.21
C ALA A 197 -7.76 21.12 1.60
N PRO A 198 -8.48 20.07 1.19
CA PRO A 198 -7.87 18.90 0.56
C PRO A 198 -7.05 19.26 -0.68
N GLN A 199 -5.91 18.60 -0.83
CA GLN A 199 -5.03 18.61 -2.00
C GLN A 199 -5.13 17.35 -2.88
N TRP A 200 -5.81 16.30 -2.41
CA TRP A 200 -6.12 15.09 -3.19
C TRP A 200 -7.62 14.97 -3.47
N GLU A 201 -7.98 14.85 -4.75
CA GLU A 201 -9.35 14.77 -5.22
C GLU A 201 -9.56 13.65 -6.25
N SER A 202 -10.83 13.27 -6.46
CA SER A 202 -11.18 12.29 -7.49
C SER A 202 -10.93 12.85 -8.88
N ALA A 203 -10.40 12.02 -9.79
CA ALA A 203 -10.10 12.44 -11.17
C ALA A 203 -11.35 12.82 -11.98
N SER A 204 -12.53 12.31 -11.60
CA SER A 204 -13.80 12.59 -12.30
C SER A 204 -14.39 13.96 -11.96
N VAL A 205 -13.95 14.59 -10.87
CA VAL A 205 -14.51 15.84 -10.35
C VAL A 205 -13.37 16.75 -9.92
N PHE A 206 -12.59 17.23 -10.89
CA PHE A 206 -11.54 18.22 -10.64
C PHE A 206 -12.14 19.48 -9.98
N ALA A 207 -11.49 19.94 -8.91
CA ALA A 207 -11.80 21.20 -8.21
C ALA A 207 -13.22 21.28 -7.62
N SER A 208 -13.88 20.14 -7.37
CA SER A 208 -15.16 20.11 -6.67
C SER A 208 -15.14 19.05 -5.57
N LEU A 209 -15.03 19.52 -4.32
CA LEU A 209 -15.03 18.73 -3.08
C LEU A 209 -16.37 18.04 -2.77
N LYS A 210 -17.15 17.70 -3.78
CA LYS A 210 -18.44 17.01 -3.66
C LYS A 210 -18.27 15.52 -3.36
N SER A 211 -17.14 14.93 -3.76
CA SER A 211 -16.87 13.52 -3.47
C SER A 211 -16.44 13.34 -2.01
N LYS A 212 -17.10 12.41 -1.34
CA LYS A 212 -16.73 11.94 0.01
C LYS A 212 -15.92 10.63 -0.05
N GLU A 213 -15.46 10.24 -1.24
CA GLU A 213 -14.67 9.04 -1.41
C GLU A 213 -13.28 9.21 -0.79
N LEU A 214 -12.73 8.11 -0.28
CA LEU A 214 -11.35 8.07 0.15
C LEU A 214 -10.44 8.12 -1.09
N VAL A 215 -9.85 9.29 -1.33
CA VAL A 215 -8.88 9.50 -2.40
C VAL A 215 -7.48 9.53 -1.82
N GLY A 216 -6.59 8.74 -2.40
CA GLY A 216 -5.17 8.80 -2.10
C GLY A 216 -4.45 7.57 -2.60
N LEU A 217 -3.12 7.58 -2.48
CA LEU A 217 -2.25 6.51 -2.95
C LEU A 217 -1.55 5.78 -1.80
N GLY A 218 -1.66 6.26 -0.56
CA GLY A 218 -0.95 5.71 0.60
C GLY A 218 -1.62 4.47 1.21
N PRO A 219 -0.97 3.83 2.20
CA PRO A 219 -1.58 2.74 2.96
C PRO A 219 -2.70 3.25 3.91
N VAL A 220 -3.81 2.53 3.96
CA VAL A 220 -5.00 2.84 4.76
C VAL A 220 -4.94 2.15 6.12
N ALA A 221 -5.26 2.84 7.21
CA ALA A 221 -5.21 2.31 8.57
C ALA A 221 -6.36 1.31 8.87
N ARG A 222 -6.12 0.36 9.79
CA ARG A 222 -7.06 -0.73 10.12
C ARG A 222 -8.42 -0.28 10.61
N PHE A 223 -8.47 0.84 11.34
CA PHE A 223 -9.68 1.37 11.94
C PHE A 223 -10.53 2.21 10.97
N TRP A 224 -10.07 2.42 9.73
CA TRP A 224 -10.84 3.17 8.72
C TRP A 224 -11.88 2.27 8.08
N THR A 225 -13.01 2.83 7.66
CA THR A 225 -14.19 2.06 7.20
C THR A 225 -13.86 1.05 6.11
N SER A 226 -12.93 1.36 5.19
CA SER A 226 -12.52 0.47 4.08
C SER A 226 -11.84 -0.83 4.53
N ARG A 227 -11.39 -0.90 5.79
CA ARG A 227 -10.80 -2.08 6.42
C ARG A 227 -11.63 -2.57 7.59
N LYS A 228 -12.07 -1.66 8.47
CA LYS A 228 -12.86 -1.92 9.68
C LYS A 228 -14.10 -2.78 9.39
N GLN A 229 -14.76 -2.58 8.25
CA GLN A 229 -15.94 -3.36 7.86
C GLN A 229 -15.68 -4.88 7.72
N PHE A 230 -14.42 -5.32 7.66
CA PHE A 230 -14.01 -6.72 7.52
C PHE A 230 -13.51 -7.34 8.82
N ILE A 231 -13.50 -6.60 9.93
CA ILE A 231 -12.98 -7.10 11.22
C ILE A 231 -13.94 -8.10 11.89
N GLY A 232 -15.18 -8.19 11.41
CA GLY A 232 -16.24 -9.01 12.01
C GLY A 232 -16.90 -8.34 13.22
N THR A 233 -17.88 -9.04 13.79
CA THR A 233 -18.75 -8.55 14.87
C THR A 233 -18.27 -9.03 16.24
N TYR A 234 -17.86 -8.10 17.10
CA TYR A 234 -17.40 -8.37 18.49
C TYR A 234 -18.48 -7.96 19.51
N ASP A 235 -19.67 -8.55 19.40
CA ASP A 235 -20.79 -8.27 20.29
C ASP A 235 -20.70 -9.02 21.63
N GLU A 236 -21.68 -8.83 22.51
CA GLU A 236 -21.74 -9.54 23.80
C GLU A 236 -21.82 -11.06 23.64
N ALA A 237 -22.40 -11.57 22.56
CA ALA A 237 -22.48 -13.00 22.31
C ALA A 237 -21.09 -13.57 22.03
N TRP A 238 -20.32 -12.92 21.14
CA TRP A 238 -18.91 -13.24 20.93
C TRP A 238 -18.13 -13.15 22.24
N GLN A 239 -18.30 -12.09 23.03
CA GLN A 239 -17.58 -11.93 24.31
C GLN A 239 -17.88 -13.07 25.29
N ARG A 240 -19.16 -13.40 25.51
CA ARG A 240 -19.58 -14.48 26.41
C ARG A 240 -19.04 -15.84 25.96
N GLU A 241 -18.94 -16.07 24.66
CA GLU A 241 -18.43 -17.33 24.12
C GLU A 241 -16.90 -17.42 24.17
N GLN A 242 -16.21 -16.34 23.81
CA GLN A 242 -14.78 -16.33 23.50
C GLN A 242 -13.89 -15.88 24.67
N LEU A 243 -14.42 -15.13 25.64
CA LEU A 243 -13.67 -14.66 26.82
C LEU A 243 -13.81 -15.58 28.04
N LYS A 244 -14.15 -16.86 27.82
CA LYS A 244 -14.17 -17.87 28.89
C LYS A 244 -12.73 -18.19 29.31
N ASP A 245 -12.51 -18.34 30.61
CA ASP A 245 -11.19 -18.66 31.17
C ASP A 245 -10.55 -19.87 30.50
N GLY A 246 -9.28 -19.73 30.12
CA GLY A 246 -8.49 -20.80 29.49
C GLY A 246 -8.76 -21.03 28.00
N VAL A 247 -9.68 -20.30 27.38
CA VAL A 247 -9.92 -20.36 25.92
C VAL A 247 -9.17 -19.24 25.22
N ILE A 248 -8.53 -19.57 24.09
CA ILE A 248 -7.95 -18.56 23.19
C ILE A 248 -9.10 -17.98 22.37
N ALA A 249 -9.40 -16.70 22.57
CA ALA A 249 -10.42 -16.00 21.81
C ALA A 249 -10.12 -16.08 20.31
N ASP A 250 -11.07 -16.56 19.52
CA ASP A 250 -10.97 -16.63 18.06
C ASP A 250 -11.46 -15.33 17.42
N TYR A 251 -11.17 -15.16 16.13
CA TYR A 251 -11.84 -14.13 15.33
C TYR A 251 -13.35 -14.38 15.28
N PRO A 252 -14.18 -13.33 15.13
CA PRO A 252 -15.60 -13.49 14.82
C PRO A 252 -15.84 -14.36 13.59
N ALA A 253 -16.99 -15.05 13.56
CA ALA A 253 -17.35 -15.95 12.45
C ALA A 253 -17.47 -15.22 11.10
N ASP A 254 -17.77 -13.92 11.13
CA ASP A 254 -17.89 -13.01 9.99
C ASP A 254 -16.59 -12.22 9.71
N PHE A 255 -15.46 -12.57 10.33
CA PHE A 255 -14.16 -11.98 10.02
C PHE A 255 -13.74 -12.28 8.56
N ASP A 256 -13.26 -11.27 7.85
CA ASP A 256 -12.80 -11.39 6.47
C ASP A 256 -11.34 -10.95 6.32
N LEU A 257 -10.53 -11.79 5.65
CA LEU A 257 -9.11 -11.51 5.38
C LEU A 257 -8.86 -10.22 4.59
N ARG A 258 -9.88 -9.66 3.92
CA ARG A 258 -9.84 -8.32 3.31
C ARG A 258 -9.52 -7.23 4.34
N PHE A 259 -9.71 -7.45 5.64
CA PHE A 259 -9.24 -6.58 6.72
C PHE A 259 -7.74 -6.26 6.63
N PHE A 260 -6.93 -7.21 6.14
CA PHE A 260 -5.49 -7.04 5.96
C PHE A 260 -5.08 -6.30 4.67
N GLN A 261 -6.03 -6.01 3.76
CA GLN A 261 -5.77 -5.19 2.58
C GLN A 261 -5.65 -3.71 2.98
N CYS A 262 -4.50 -3.09 2.70
CA CYS A 262 -4.20 -1.72 3.09
C CYS A 262 -4.09 -0.74 1.91
N ALA A 263 -4.22 -1.17 0.65
CA ALA A 263 -4.35 -0.21 -0.45
C ALA A 263 -5.71 0.51 -0.39
N THR A 264 -5.75 1.73 -0.92
CA THR A 264 -7.00 2.42 -1.26
C THR A 264 -7.90 1.46 -2.05
N PRO A 265 -9.22 1.36 -1.79
CA PRO A 265 -10.09 0.39 -2.47
C PRO A 265 -9.98 0.41 -4.00
N SER A 266 -9.81 1.58 -4.58
CA SER A 266 -9.62 1.85 -6.01
C SER A 266 -8.23 1.50 -6.55
N CYS A 267 -7.24 1.26 -5.70
CA CYS A 267 -5.87 0.84 -6.06
C CYS A 267 -5.64 -0.68 -5.93
N LYS A 268 -6.71 -1.49 -5.91
CA LYS A 268 -6.61 -2.94 -5.81
C LYS A 268 -6.78 -3.56 -7.21
N PRO A 269 -5.84 -4.43 -7.67
CA PRO A 269 -6.09 -5.20 -8.88
C PRO A 269 -7.34 -6.06 -8.67
N PRO A 270 -8.15 -6.29 -9.73
CA PRO A 270 -9.33 -7.15 -9.63
C PRO A 270 -8.92 -8.52 -9.07
N HIS A 271 -9.76 -9.08 -8.20
CA HIS A 271 -9.54 -10.40 -7.63
C HIS A 271 -9.27 -11.40 -8.76
N ARG A 272 -8.03 -11.90 -8.86
CA ARG A 272 -7.80 -13.13 -9.61
C ARG A 272 -8.38 -14.24 -8.76
N SER A 273 -9.57 -14.71 -9.14
CA SER A 273 -10.05 -16.04 -8.76
C SER A 273 -8.87 -17.00 -8.94
N ARG A 274 -8.53 -17.77 -7.89
CA ARG A 274 -7.45 -18.75 -7.91
C ARG A 274 -7.46 -19.53 -9.23
N ALA A 275 -6.54 -19.17 -10.12
CA ALA A 275 -6.13 -20.03 -11.22
C ALA A 275 -4.67 -20.34 -10.91
N THR A 276 -4.43 -21.53 -10.37
CA THR A 276 -3.13 -22.21 -10.41
C THR A 276 -2.67 -22.32 -11.85
N ARG A 277 -2.12 -21.25 -12.43
CA ARG A 277 -1.38 -21.32 -13.68
C ARG A 277 0.06 -21.65 -13.31
N ARG A 278 0.42 -22.92 -13.50
CA ARG A 278 1.82 -23.33 -13.70
C ARG A 278 2.41 -22.40 -14.75
N CYS A 279 3.38 -21.58 -14.37
CA CYS A 279 4.22 -20.89 -15.33
C CYS A 279 5.41 -21.81 -15.62
N THR A 280 5.29 -22.66 -16.62
CA THR A 280 6.45 -23.32 -17.23
C THR A 280 7.20 -22.26 -18.02
N SER A 281 8.44 -21.96 -17.61
CA SER A 281 9.34 -21.08 -18.31
C SER A 281 9.61 -21.58 -19.74
N LYS A 282 9.18 -20.83 -20.75
CA LYS A 282 9.71 -20.92 -22.11
C LYS A 282 9.78 -19.52 -22.73
N GLY A 283 10.98 -19.14 -23.14
CA GLY A 283 11.21 -18.16 -24.21
C GLY A 283 11.32 -16.70 -23.78
N CYS A 284 12.49 -16.29 -23.28
CA CYS A 284 12.97 -14.92 -23.47
C CYS A 284 13.20 -14.67 -24.97
N CYS A 285 12.56 -13.67 -25.57
CA CYS A 285 13.12 -12.98 -26.72
C CYS A 285 12.72 -11.50 -26.80
N ARG A 286 13.76 -10.72 -27.09
CA ARG A 286 13.98 -9.27 -27.20
C ARG A 286 13.01 -8.51 -28.12
N GLN A 287 12.62 -7.28 -27.74
CA GLN A 287 13.08 -5.99 -28.32
C GLN A 287 12.33 -4.79 -27.67
N PRO A 288 12.94 -3.61 -27.50
CA PRO A 288 12.28 -2.44 -26.89
C PRO A 288 11.78 -1.42 -27.94
N PRO A 289 10.73 -0.64 -27.66
CA PRO A 289 10.55 0.66 -28.29
C PRO A 289 10.83 1.83 -27.33
N ARG A 290 11.78 2.65 -27.80
CA ARG A 290 12.02 4.10 -27.64
C ARG A 290 11.23 4.91 -26.57
N SER A 291 12.00 5.34 -25.58
CA SER A 291 12.03 6.64 -24.87
C SER A 291 10.84 7.60 -24.90
N VAL A 292 10.37 7.98 -23.69
CA VAL A 292 9.83 9.32 -23.34
C VAL A 292 10.42 9.70 -21.96
N PRO A 293 10.87 10.95 -21.73
CA PRO A 293 11.73 11.28 -20.59
C PRO A 293 10.97 11.53 -19.28
N GLY A 294 11.56 11.05 -18.19
CA GLY A 294 11.60 11.78 -16.91
C GLY A 294 10.52 11.47 -15.88
N TYR A 295 10.65 10.36 -15.14
CA TYR A 295 10.09 10.25 -13.79
C TYR A 295 11.09 9.53 -12.88
N ARG A 296 11.61 10.22 -11.86
CA ARG A 296 12.54 9.68 -10.87
C ARG A 296 11.77 9.08 -9.69
N ALA A 297 12.15 7.84 -9.36
CA ALA A 297 11.96 7.11 -8.11
C ALA A 297 10.51 6.90 -7.62
N TRP A 298 9.96 5.74 -7.97
CA TRP A 298 8.83 5.14 -7.25
C TRP A 298 9.38 3.98 -6.40
N ARG A 299 8.82 3.74 -5.21
CA ARG A 299 9.03 2.48 -4.47
C ARG A 299 7.76 1.66 -4.60
N CYS A 300 7.79 0.63 -5.44
CA CYS A 300 6.70 -0.34 -5.53
C CYS A 300 7.02 -1.52 -4.61
N TRP A 301 6.14 -1.79 -3.64
CA TRP A 301 6.24 -2.96 -2.78
C TRP A 301 5.38 -4.08 -3.37
N LEU A 302 5.99 -5.00 -4.12
CA LEU A 302 5.34 -6.23 -4.53
C LEU A 302 5.51 -7.27 -3.42
N ARG A 303 4.44 -7.56 -2.68
CA ARG A 303 4.41 -8.64 -1.69
C ARG A 303 3.82 -9.89 -2.31
N TRP A 304 4.64 -10.93 -2.45
CA TRP A 304 4.23 -12.25 -2.91
C TRP A 304 4.14 -13.19 -1.70
N VAL A 305 3.00 -13.87 -1.52
CA VAL A 305 2.83 -14.93 -0.52
C VAL A 305 2.33 -16.17 -1.26
N GLN A 306 3.20 -17.15 -1.45
CA GLN A 306 2.84 -18.46 -2.02
C GLN A 306 2.42 -19.40 -0.89
N ARG A 307 1.21 -19.97 -0.98
CA ARG A 307 0.74 -21.05 -0.10
C ARG A 307 0.86 -22.40 -0.84
N GLU A 308 1.53 -23.35 -0.18
CA GLU A 308 1.53 -24.82 -0.33
C GLU A 308 2.50 -25.58 -1.29
N ARG A 309 3.46 -26.26 -0.62
CA ARG A 309 4.06 -27.62 -0.72
C ARG A 309 4.35 -28.29 -2.08
N ARG A 310 5.63 -28.64 -2.29
CA ARG A 310 6.20 -30.01 -2.11
C ARG A 310 7.74 -29.95 -2.05
N ALA A 311 8.33 -30.79 -1.22
CA ALA A 311 9.77 -30.98 -1.11
C ALA A 311 10.36 -31.46 -2.45
N ILE A 312 11.45 -30.83 -2.89
CA ILE A 312 12.34 -31.40 -3.91
C ILE A 312 13.72 -31.52 -3.26
N SER A 313 14.07 -32.76 -2.97
CA SER A 313 15.41 -33.19 -2.59
C SER A 313 16.38 -33.06 -3.76
N LYS A 314 17.56 -32.47 -3.48
CA LYS A 314 18.83 -32.53 -4.22
C LYS A 314 18.81 -32.06 -5.68
N CYS A 315 19.58 -31.00 -5.96
CA CYS A 315 20.35 -30.94 -7.19
C CYS A 315 21.78 -30.48 -6.87
N ALA A 316 22.73 -31.38 -7.09
CA ALA A 316 24.15 -31.15 -6.89
C ALA A 316 24.67 -30.20 -7.97
N CYS A 317 25.29 -29.09 -7.58
CA CYS A 317 26.13 -28.30 -8.49
C CYS A 317 27.58 -28.72 -8.25
N ARG A 318 28.12 -29.58 -9.14
CA ARG A 318 29.56 -29.78 -9.25
C ARG A 318 30.14 -28.59 -10.01
N SER A 319 31.19 -28.04 -9.41
CA SER A 319 32.13 -27.04 -9.89
C SER A 319 32.95 -27.47 -11.12
N ILE A 320 33.68 -26.49 -11.69
CA ILE A 320 34.97 -26.54 -12.46
C ILE A 320 34.82 -26.18 -13.97
N PRO A 321 35.74 -25.41 -14.62
CA PRO A 321 36.26 -24.07 -14.33
C PRO A 321 36.35 -23.18 -15.61
N CYS A 322 36.97 -22.01 -15.46
CA CYS A 322 37.33 -21.06 -16.51
C CYS A 322 38.52 -21.55 -17.37
N THR A 323 38.44 -21.41 -18.70
CA THR A 323 39.63 -21.28 -19.57
C THR A 323 39.34 -20.34 -20.75
N SER A 324 40.00 -19.19 -20.71
CA SER A 324 40.27 -18.28 -21.82
C SER A 324 41.30 -18.89 -22.78
N ILE A 325 41.05 -18.85 -24.10
CA ILE A 325 42.11 -18.95 -25.12
C ILE A 325 41.86 -17.89 -26.20
N TRP A 326 42.81 -16.98 -26.32
CA TRP A 326 43.06 -16.12 -27.48
C TRP A 326 43.69 -16.93 -28.62
N LYS A 327 43.31 -16.64 -29.87
CA LYS A 327 44.26 -16.56 -31.01
C LYS A 327 43.63 -15.86 -32.24
N LYS A 328 44.24 -14.73 -32.63
CA LYS A 328 44.31 -14.17 -34.00
C LYS A 328 44.90 -15.27 -34.94
N THR A 329 44.69 -15.31 -36.26
CA THR A 329 44.97 -14.29 -37.29
C THR A 329 44.50 -14.82 -38.66
N SER A 330 43.99 -13.90 -39.49
CA SER A 330 44.11 -13.75 -40.96
C SER A 330 44.46 -14.96 -41.87
N SER A 331 43.66 -15.12 -42.93
CA SER A 331 44.17 -15.15 -44.30
C SER A 331 43.07 -14.75 -45.30
N SER A 332 43.54 -14.21 -46.40
CA SER A 332 42.91 -13.36 -47.41
C SER A 332 42.68 -14.09 -48.74
N TRP A 333 42.10 -13.35 -49.71
CA TRP A 333 41.97 -13.57 -51.16
C TRP A 333 40.61 -14.15 -51.63
N SER A 334 39.94 -13.66 -52.68
CA SER A 334 40.18 -12.54 -53.63
C SER A 334 39.01 -12.50 -54.64
N GLY A 335 38.70 -11.33 -55.20
CA GLY A 335 38.21 -11.21 -56.58
C GLY A 335 36.90 -10.44 -56.77
N GLY A 336 36.98 -9.26 -57.39
CA GLY A 336 35.85 -8.47 -57.91
C GLY A 336 35.90 -7.01 -57.51
#